data_AF-A0A3Q7G838-F1
#
_entry.id   AF-A0A3Q7G838-F1
#
_cell.length_a   1.000
_cell.length_b   1.000
_cell.length_c   1.000
_cell.angle_alpha   90.00
_cell.angle_beta   90.00
_cell.angle_gamma   90.00
#
_symmetry.space_group_name_H-M   'P 1'
#
loop_
_entity.id
_entity.type
_entity.pdbx_description
1 polymer ?
#
loop_
_entity_poly.entity_id
_entity_poly.type
_entity_poly.pdbx_seq_one_letter_code
_entity_poly.pdbx_strand_id
1 'polypeptide(L)'
;MAVASDQATSICSHCDRAIPSTNLDLHFAHCSRNLEKCKICEDMVPRKFAEEHFLSTHAPVACSLCSETMEREILAVHRGENCPKRIVTCEYCEFPLPAIDLFEHQEVCGNRTELCHLCSRYIRLRERDVHESRCNGMISNVAESSRNTHTAERDRGPPRRQPQEFSRKRLLFTIAITGIAVLLGSLLFQRKV
;
A
#
# COMPACT_ATOMS: atom_id res chain seq x y z
N MET A 1 50.97 40.79 -2.27
CA MET A 1 49.92 40.90 -3.31
C MET A 1 49.92 39.60 -4.08
N ALA A 2 48.85 38.81 -4.01
CA ALA A 2 48.75 37.54 -4.72
C ALA A 2 48.39 37.83 -6.18
N VAL A 3 49.28 37.46 -7.09
CA VAL A 3 49.04 37.58 -8.53
C VAL A 3 48.04 36.49 -8.90
N ALA A 4 46.77 36.88 -9.10
CA ALA A 4 45.79 36.02 -9.74
C ALA A 4 46.24 35.84 -11.19
N SER A 5 46.82 34.68 -11.49
CA SER A 5 47.11 34.27 -12.85
C SER A 5 45.78 33.91 -13.51
N ASP A 6 45.22 34.84 -14.28
CA ASP A 6 44.11 34.60 -15.20
C ASP A 6 44.61 33.65 -16.29
N GLN A 7 44.56 32.35 -16.03
CA GLN A 7 44.81 31.34 -17.05
C GLN A 7 43.64 31.37 -18.02
N ALA A 8 43.92 31.68 -19.30
CA ALA A 8 42.93 31.56 -20.37
C ALA A 8 42.31 30.15 -20.32
N THR A 9 40.98 30.08 -20.34
CA THR A 9 40.24 28.81 -20.36
C THR A 9 39.51 28.64 -21.68
N SER A 10 39.36 27.39 -22.10
CA SER A 10 38.65 26.97 -23.30
C SER A 10 37.68 25.85 -22.95
N ILE A 11 36.54 25.81 -23.64
CA ILE A 11 35.50 24.80 -23.39
C ILE A 11 35.87 23.49 -24.11
N CYS A 12 35.83 22.38 -23.38
CA CYS A 12 35.98 21.06 -23.96
C CYS A 12 34.70 20.68 -24.73
N SER A 13 34.81 20.35 -26.02
CA SER A 13 33.67 19.98 -26.87
C SER A 13 33.00 18.64 -26.53
N HIS A 14 33.57 17.87 -25.61
CA HIS A 14 33.03 16.56 -25.21
C HIS A 14 32.28 16.59 -23.88
N CYS A 15 32.76 17.34 -22.88
CA CYS A 15 32.15 17.44 -21.55
C CYS A 15 31.64 18.85 -21.20
N ASP A 16 31.76 19.79 -22.13
CA ASP A 16 31.29 21.18 -22.01
C ASP A 16 31.88 21.97 -20.83
N ARG A 17 32.99 21.48 -20.24
CA ARG A 17 33.65 22.10 -19.10
C ARG A 17 34.73 23.09 -19.54
N ALA A 18 34.85 24.22 -18.84
CA ALA A 18 35.94 25.17 -19.01
C ALA A 18 37.25 24.60 -18.43
N ILE A 19 38.25 24.41 -19.28
CA ILE A 19 39.57 23.83 -18.96
C ILE A 19 40.64 24.87 -19.31
N PRO A 20 41.74 25.01 -18.53
CA PRO A 20 42.87 25.85 -18.91
C PRO A 20 43.35 25.52 -20.32
N SER A 21 43.46 26.53 -21.18
CA SER A 21 43.75 26.36 -22.62
C SER A 21 45.04 25.58 -22.87
N THR A 22 46.04 25.72 -22.00
CA THR A 22 47.32 24.98 -22.09
C THR A 22 47.17 23.46 -21.91
N ASN A 23 46.11 23.01 -21.24
CA ASN A 23 45.87 21.61 -20.90
C ASN A 23 44.68 21.00 -21.67
N LEU A 24 44.06 21.74 -22.59
CA LEU A 24 42.83 21.32 -23.27
C LEU A 24 43.01 20.03 -24.05
N ASP A 25 44.10 19.87 -24.81
CA ASP A 25 44.33 18.68 -25.65
C ASP A 25 44.51 17.42 -24.81
N LEU A 26 45.30 17.51 -23.73
CA LEU A 26 45.49 16.40 -22.79
C LEU A 26 44.17 16.04 -22.09
N HIS A 27 43.42 17.05 -21.67
CA HIS A 27 42.08 16.85 -21.11
C HIS A 27 41.16 16.17 -22.12
N PHE A 28 41.08 16.65 -23.36
CA PHE A 28 40.17 16.12 -24.38
C PHE A 28 40.47 14.65 -24.69
N ALA A 29 41.75 14.27 -24.83
CA ALA A 29 42.16 12.90 -25.03
C ALA A 29 41.73 11.98 -23.85
N HIS A 30 41.85 12.46 -22.61
CA HIS A 30 41.40 11.71 -21.45
C HIS A 30 39.86 11.66 -21.33
N CYS A 31 39.21 12.78 -21.55
CA CYS A 31 37.77 12.99 -21.42
C CYS A 31 37.00 12.11 -22.42
N SER A 32 37.34 12.21 -23.72
CA SER A 32 36.66 11.47 -24.79
C SER A 32 36.80 9.93 -24.65
N ARG A 33 37.93 9.47 -24.11
CA ARG A 33 38.21 8.03 -23.91
C ARG A 33 37.54 7.46 -22.67
N ASN A 34 37.47 8.21 -21.58
CA ASN A 34 37.08 7.67 -20.28
C ASN A 34 35.69 8.09 -19.81
N LEU A 35 35.16 9.20 -20.32
CA LEU A 35 33.85 9.70 -19.94
C LEU A 35 32.88 9.56 -21.11
N GLU A 36 31.59 9.50 -20.80
CA GLU A 36 30.49 9.61 -21.75
C GLU A 36 29.31 10.33 -21.12
N LYS A 37 28.50 10.98 -21.97
CA LYS A 37 27.30 11.69 -21.53
C LYS A 37 26.15 10.70 -21.39
N CYS A 38 25.50 10.66 -20.23
CA CYS A 38 24.31 9.83 -20.00
C CYS A 38 23.18 10.28 -20.94
N LYS A 39 22.48 9.34 -21.57
CA LYS A 39 21.40 9.65 -22.52
C LYS A 39 20.10 10.08 -21.85
N ILE A 40 20.00 9.94 -20.52
CA ILE A 40 18.77 10.16 -19.75
C ILE A 40 18.88 11.46 -18.94
N CYS A 41 19.94 11.63 -18.14
CA CYS A 41 20.16 12.85 -17.35
C CYS A 41 21.20 13.82 -17.91
N GLU A 42 21.86 13.48 -19.03
CA GLU A 42 22.92 14.29 -19.66
C GLU A 42 24.18 14.51 -18.80
N ASP A 43 24.33 13.81 -17.67
CA ASP A 43 25.52 13.88 -16.84
C ASP A 43 26.73 13.20 -17.50
N MET A 44 27.93 13.73 -17.24
CA MET A 44 29.18 13.11 -17.66
C MET A 44 29.59 12.00 -16.67
N VAL A 45 29.51 10.75 -17.12
CA VAL A 45 29.78 9.55 -16.30
C VAL A 45 31.03 8.84 -16.84
N PRO A 46 31.91 8.28 -15.99
CA PRO A 46 32.98 7.41 -16.46
C PRO A 46 32.40 6.17 -17.14
N ARG A 47 32.88 5.84 -18.34
CA ARG A 47 32.38 4.71 -19.15
C ARG A 47 32.37 3.40 -18.38
N LYS A 48 33.38 3.17 -17.54
CA LYS A 48 33.48 1.98 -16.68
C LYS A 48 32.31 1.83 -15.70
N PHE A 49 31.68 2.94 -15.31
CA PHE A 49 30.58 2.99 -14.35
C PHE A 49 29.24 3.38 -15.01
N ALA A 50 29.18 3.44 -16.35
CA ALA A 50 27.95 3.84 -17.04
C ALA A 50 26.79 2.87 -16.77
N GLU A 51 27.07 1.56 -16.73
CA GLU A 51 26.07 0.55 -16.40
C GLU A 51 25.61 0.66 -14.94
N GLU A 52 26.53 0.84 -14.00
CA GLU A 52 26.20 1.04 -12.58
C GLU A 52 25.37 2.31 -12.36
N HIS A 53 25.71 3.41 -13.03
CA HIS A 53 24.94 4.64 -13.04
C HIS A 53 23.51 4.41 -13.56
N PHE A 54 23.37 3.69 -14.67
CA PHE A 54 22.05 3.34 -15.20
C PHE A 54 21.26 2.51 -14.18
N LEU A 55 21.83 1.44 -13.64
CA LEU A 55 21.16 0.54 -12.68
C LEU A 55 20.74 1.23 -11.38
N SER A 56 21.54 2.15 -10.89
CA SER A 56 21.26 2.88 -9.64
C SER A 56 20.30 4.04 -9.84
N THR A 57 20.39 4.73 -10.98
CA THR A 57 19.71 6.03 -11.19
C THR A 57 18.47 5.91 -12.06
N HIS A 58 18.54 5.14 -13.15
CA HIS A 58 17.54 5.15 -14.22
C HIS A 58 16.82 3.82 -14.43
N ALA A 59 17.38 2.71 -13.94
CA ALA A 59 16.78 1.42 -14.17
C ALA A 59 15.40 1.34 -13.50
N PRO A 60 14.41 0.74 -14.20
CA PRO A 60 13.11 0.48 -13.63
C PRO A 60 13.21 -0.33 -12.34
N VAL A 61 12.32 -0.03 -11.41
CA VAL A 61 12.27 -0.65 -10.08
C VAL A 61 10.96 -1.42 -9.91
N ALA A 62 11.04 -2.56 -9.22
CA ALA A 62 9.87 -3.36 -8.91
C ALA A 62 9.13 -2.81 -7.68
N CYS A 63 7.80 -2.79 -7.76
CA CYS A 63 6.95 -2.54 -6.61
C CYS A 63 7.04 -3.70 -5.61
N SER A 64 7.27 -3.40 -4.33
CA SER A 64 7.41 -4.42 -3.28
C SER A 64 6.11 -5.14 -2.94
N LEU A 65 4.95 -4.59 -3.35
CA LEU A 65 3.64 -5.17 -3.06
C LEU A 65 3.17 -6.08 -4.20
N CYS A 66 3.20 -5.59 -5.44
CA CYS A 66 2.68 -6.30 -6.62
C CYS A 66 3.75 -6.89 -7.54
N SER A 67 5.03 -6.59 -7.32
CA SER A 67 6.17 -7.03 -8.15
C SER A 67 6.15 -6.53 -9.60
N GLU A 68 5.27 -5.58 -9.93
CA GLU A 68 5.27 -4.89 -11.22
C GLU A 68 6.47 -3.95 -11.32
N THR A 69 7.10 -3.89 -12.48
CA THR A 69 8.29 -3.06 -12.74
C THR A 69 7.89 -1.75 -13.40
N MET A 70 8.44 -0.64 -12.92
CA MET A 70 8.06 0.71 -13.35
C MET A 70 9.20 1.71 -13.17
N GLU A 71 9.08 2.90 -13.76
CA GLU A 71 10.05 3.99 -13.55
C GLU A 71 10.09 4.41 -12.07
N ARG A 72 11.25 4.89 -11.62
CA ARG A 72 11.48 5.23 -10.21
C ARG A 72 10.60 6.39 -9.76
N GLU A 73 10.39 7.35 -10.65
CA GLU A 73 9.61 8.57 -10.44
C GLU A 73 8.13 8.24 -10.19
N ILE A 74 7.60 7.22 -10.87
CA ILE A 74 6.18 6.82 -10.75
C ILE A 74 5.93 5.82 -9.62
N LEU A 75 6.97 5.21 -9.05
CA LEU A 75 6.85 4.20 -7.99
C LEU A 75 6.08 4.72 -6.76
N ALA A 76 6.29 5.98 -6.38
CA ALA A 76 5.61 6.60 -5.24
C ALA A 76 4.10 6.69 -5.47
N VAL A 77 3.70 7.21 -6.63
CA VAL A 77 2.29 7.34 -7.04
C VAL A 77 1.66 5.96 -7.19
N HIS A 78 2.36 5.01 -7.80
CA HIS A 78 1.90 3.64 -7.89
C HIS A 78 1.58 3.05 -6.51
N ARG A 79 2.51 3.13 -5.55
CA ARG A 79 2.30 2.57 -4.20
C ARG A 79 1.11 3.20 -3.47
N GLY A 80 0.91 4.50 -3.63
CA GLY A 80 -0.16 5.24 -2.94
C GLY A 80 -1.54 5.06 -3.57
N GLU A 81 -1.62 5.01 -4.90
CA GLU A 81 -2.90 5.19 -5.60
C GLU A 81 -3.23 4.01 -6.53
N ASN A 82 -2.26 3.54 -7.31
CA ASN A 82 -2.54 2.61 -8.40
C ASN A 82 -2.29 1.14 -8.04
N CYS A 83 -1.52 0.86 -6.99
CA CYS A 83 -1.12 -0.50 -6.68
C CYS A 83 -2.36 -1.32 -6.27
N PRO A 84 -2.64 -2.45 -6.95
CA PRO A 84 -3.80 -3.28 -6.64
C PRO A 84 -3.69 -3.93 -5.26
N LYS A 85 -2.46 -4.09 -4.75
CA LYS A 85 -2.17 -4.67 -3.44
C LYS A 85 -1.94 -3.62 -2.34
N ARG A 86 -2.16 -2.33 -2.61
CA ARG A 86 -2.16 -1.31 -1.54
C ARG A 86 -3.27 -1.62 -0.55
N ILE A 87 -3.04 -1.31 0.72
CA ILE A 87 -4.05 -1.49 1.76
C ILE A 87 -4.98 -0.28 1.77
N VAL A 88 -6.27 -0.55 1.69
CA VAL A 88 -7.37 0.41 1.80
C VAL A 88 -8.36 -0.09 2.85
N THR A 89 -9.19 0.78 3.40
CA THR A 89 -10.20 0.42 4.40
C THR A 89 -11.59 0.38 3.78
N CYS A 90 -12.37 -0.63 4.13
CA CYS A 90 -13.78 -0.68 3.77
C CYS A 90 -14.55 0.47 4.43
N GLU A 91 -15.34 1.21 3.66
CA GLU A 91 -16.14 2.35 4.17
C GLU A 91 -17.25 1.93 5.15
N TYR A 92 -17.67 0.66 5.14
CA TYR A 92 -18.78 0.18 5.98
C TYR A 92 -18.33 -0.45 7.31
N CYS A 93 -17.18 -1.10 7.34
CA CYS A 93 -16.71 -1.86 8.51
C CYS A 93 -15.28 -1.54 8.93
N GLU A 94 -14.63 -0.59 8.25
CA GLU A 94 -13.27 -0.12 8.52
C GLU A 94 -12.18 -1.20 8.42
N PHE A 95 -12.52 -2.39 7.89
CA PHE A 95 -11.58 -3.48 7.75
C PHE A 95 -10.51 -3.14 6.71
N PRO A 96 -9.21 -3.28 7.03
CA PRO A 96 -8.12 -3.06 6.09
C PRO A 96 -7.93 -4.27 5.17
N LEU A 97 -7.90 -4.03 3.85
CA LEU A 97 -7.72 -5.07 2.84
C LEU A 97 -7.02 -4.56 1.58
N PRO A 98 -6.47 -5.45 0.73
CA PRO A 98 -5.96 -5.06 -0.58
C PRO A 98 -7.02 -4.37 -1.43
N ALA A 99 -6.63 -3.34 -2.17
CA ALA A 99 -7.57 -2.59 -3.02
C ALA A 99 -8.25 -3.43 -4.10
N ILE A 100 -7.58 -4.47 -4.60
CA ILE A 100 -8.16 -5.43 -5.55
C ILE A 100 -9.36 -6.18 -4.96
N ASP A 101 -9.39 -6.41 -3.64
CA ASP A 101 -10.44 -7.15 -2.96
C ASP A 101 -11.57 -6.24 -2.43
N LEU A 102 -11.37 -4.91 -2.48
CA LEU A 102 -12.28 -3.94 -1.84
C LEU A 102 -13.70 -4.00 -2.40
N PHE A 103 -13.85 -4.08 -3.73
CA PHE A 103 -15.15 -4.07 -4.38
C PHE A 103 -15.99 -5.30 -3.99
N GLU A 104 -15.43 -6.50 -4.15
CA GLU A 104 -16.12 -7.75 -3.77
C GLU A 104 -16.47 -7.76 -2.27
N HIS A 105 -15.58 -7.25 -1.43
CA HIS A 105 -15.85 -7.10 -0.01
C HIS A 105 -17.02 -6.14 0.25
N GLN A 106 -17.06 -4.97 -0.39
CA GLN A 106 -18.10 -3.96 -0.20
C GLN A 106 -19.48 -4.45 -0.63
N GLU A 107 -19.57 -5.23 -1.71
CA GLU A 107 -20.84 -5.83 -2.17
C GLU A 107 -21.49 -6.73 -1.10
N VAL A 108 -20.68 -7.48 -0.35
CA VAL A 108 -21.19 -8.33 0.75
C VAL A 108 -21.33 -7.53 2.04
N CYS A 109 -20.33 -6.74 2.39
CA CYS A 109 -20.27 -6.00 3.64
C CYS A 109 -21.36 -4.94 3.73
N GLY A 110 -21.62 -4.20 2.66
CA GLY A 110 -22.63 -3.14 2.61
C GLY A 110 -24.06 -3.64 2.78
N ASN A 111 -24.32 -4.91 2.43
CA ASN A 111 -25.62 -5.57 2.60
C ASN A 111 -25.84 -6.14 4.01
N ARG A 112 -24.80 -6.20 4.87
CA ARG A 112 -24.97 -6.58 6.28
C ARG A 112 -25.87 -5.56 6.97
N THR A 113 -26.68 -6.03 7.91
CA THR A 113 -27.57 -5.17 8.69
C THR A 113 -27.10 -5.04 10.12
N GLU A 114 -27.28 -3.85 10.67
CA GLU A 114 -27.09 -3.53 12.09
C GLU A 114 -28.38 -2.95 12.68
N LEU A 115 -28.59 -3.20 13.97
CA LEU A 115 -29.76 -2.71 14.68
C LEU A 115 -29.53 -1.25 15.10
N CYS A 116 -30.37 -0.32 14.62
CA CYS A 116 -30.35 1.04 15.14
C CYS A 116 -30.91 1.07 16.56
N HIS A 117 -30.13 1.60 17.49
CA HIS A 117 -30.53 1.72 18.89
C HIS A 117 -31.63 2.75 19.14
N LEU A 118 -31.83 3.71 18.23
CA LEU A 118 -32.86 4.75 18.36
C LEU A 118 -34.24 4.26 17.94
N CYS A 119 -34.36 3.62 16.78
CA CYS A 119 -35.66 3.18 16.24
C CYS A 119 -35.87 1.66 16.24
N SER A 120 -34.87 0.88 16.67
CA SER A 120 -34.88 -0.59 16.71
C SER A 120 -35.13 -1.27 15.35
N ARG A 121 -34.86 -0.57 14.24
CA ARG A 121 -34.89 -1.15 12.89
C ARG A 121 -33.52 -1.70 12.50
N TYR A 122 -33.52 -2.84 11.79
CA TYR A 122 -32.34 -3.34 11.11
C TYR A 122 -32.11 -2.53 9.84
N ILE A 123 -30.91 -1.97 9.69
CA ILE A 123 -30.56 -1.10 8.57
C ILE A 123 -29.29 -1.63 7.94
N ARG A 124 -29.21 -1.59 6.61
CA ARG A 124 -28.01 -2.01 5.88
C ARG A 124 -26.86 -1.04 6.12
N LEU A 125 -25.62 -1.52 6.18
CA LEU A 125 -24.48 -0.63 6.44
C LEU A 125 -24.35 0.47 5.39
N ARG A 126 -24.63 0.17 4.12
CA ARG A 126 -24.60 1.16 3.04
C ARG A 126 -25.68 2.25 3.13
N GLU A 127 -26.71 2.03 3.95
CA GLU A 127 -27.83 2.97 4.15
C GLU A 127 -27.72 3.70 5.49
N ARG A 128 -26.66 3.44 6.26
CA ARG A 128 -26.49 3.93 7.64
C ARG A 128 -26.53 5.45 7.72
N ASP A 129 -25.73 6.16 6.93
CA ASP A 129 -25.63 7.63 6.98
C ASP A 129 -26.95 8.31 6.58
N VAL A 130 -27.64 7.73 5.59
CA VAL A 130 -28.97 8.19 5.15
C VAL A 130 -30.01 7.93 6.24
N HIS A 131 -29.91 6.81 6.94
CA HIS A 131 -30.78 6.51 8.06
C HIS A 131 -30.53 7.46 9.24
N GLU A 132 -29.27 7.66 9.63
CA GLU A 132 -28.89 8.49 10.78
C GLU A 132 -29.41 9.92 10.62
N SER A 133 -29.26 10.51 9.43
CA SER A 133 -29.77 11.84 9.12
C SER A 133 -31.31 11.97 9.14
N ARG A 134 -32.05 10.85 9.09
CA ARG A 134 -33.53 10.81 9.04
C ARG A 134 -34.14 10.03 10.20
N CYS A 135 -33.33 9.60 11.17
CA CYS A 135 -33.81 8.72 12.22
C CYS A 135 -34.56 9.52 13.28
N ASN A 136 -35.87 9.36 13.32
CA ASN A 136 -36.73 10.07 14.28
C ASN A 136 -36.82 9.36 15.64
N GLY A 137 -36.04 8.31 15.90
CA GLY A 137 -36.07 7.54 17.16
C GLY A 137 -37.41 6.88 17.50
N MET A 138 -38.39 6.93 16.60
CA MET A 138 -39.68 6.29 16.82
C MET A 138 -39.54 4.78 16.59
N ILE A 139 -39.76 4.01 17.65
CA ILE A 139 -39.91 2.56 17.56
C ILE A 139 -41.13 2.29 16.68
N SER A 140 -40.85 1.87 15.46
CA SER A 140 -41.91 1.49 14.54
C SER A 140 -42.42 0.12 14.99
N ASN A 141 -43.59 0.07 15.64
CA ASN A 141 -44.30 -1.17 15.95
C ASN A 141 -44.82 -1.90 14.70
N VAL A 142 -44.31 -1.56 13.51
CA VAL A 142 -44.59 -2.26 12.28
C VAL A 142 -43.69 -3.49 12.26
N ALA A 143 -44.14 -4.52 12.97
CA ALA A 143 -43.79 -5.89 12.64
C ALA A 143 -43.96 -6.02 11.12
N GLU A 144 -42.88 -6.42 10.47
CA GLU A 144 -42.70 -6.46 9.02
C GLU A 144 -43.72 -7.43 8.38
N SER A 145 -44.93 -6.93 8.17
CA SER A 145 -45.98 -7.57 7.37
C SER A 145 -45.78 -7.19 5.91
N SER A 146 -44.65 -7.63 5.33
CA SER A 146 -44.46 -7.60 3.88
C SER A 146 -43.87 -8.94 3.43
N ARG A 147 -44.70 -9.98 3.50
CA ARG A 147 -44.55 -11.18 2.68
C ARG A 147 -45.61 -11.11 1.58
N ASN A 148 -45.34 -10.36 0.52
CA ASN A 148 -46.03 -10.57 -0.74
C ASN A 148 -45.32 -11.71 -1.50
N THR A 149 -45.95 -12.88 -1.40
CA THR A 149 -46.10 -13.91 -2.44
C THR A 149 -45.12 -13.89 -3.62
N HIS A 150 -44.12 -14.75 -3.57
CA HIS A 150 -43.79 -15.58 -4.73
C HIS A 150 -43.89 -17.04 -4.30
N THR A 151 -44.95 -17.69 -4.76
CA THR A 151 -45.08 -19.14 -4.77
C THR A 151 -43.99 -19.72 -5.66
N ALA A 152 -43.07 -20.48 -5.07
CA ALA A 152 -42.29 -21.51 -5.74
C ALA A 152 -42.00 -22.62 -4.72
N GLU A 153 -42.00 -23.84 -5.23
CA GLU A 153 -42.40 -25.08 -4.56
C GLU A 153 -41.52 -25.55 -3.40
N ARG A 154 -42.15 -26.40 -2.56
CA ARG A 154 -41.53 -27.22 -1.52
C ARG A 154 -40.34 -28.01 -2.09
N ASP A 155 -39.22 -27.98 -1.37
CA ASP A 155 -38.52 -29.22 -1.06
C ASP A 155 -38.11 -29.27 0.42
N ARG A 156 -38.27 -30.43 1.04
CA ARG A 156 -38.06 -30.66 2.48
C ARG A 156 -36.57 -30.97 2.74
N GLY A 157 -35.91 -30.15 3.56
CA GLY A 157 -34.56 -30.38 4.10
C GLY A 157 -34.40 -29.88 5.56
N PRO A 158 -33.39 -30.36 6.32
CA PRO A 158 -33.47 -30.71 7.76
C PRO A 158 -33.26 -29.50 8.74
N PRO A 159 -33.41 -29.68 10.07
CA PRO A 159 -33.88 -28.61 10.95
C PRO A 159 -32.82 -27.57 11.32
N ARG A 160 -33.38 -26.39 11.60
CA ARG A 160 -32.84 -25.16 12.18
C ARG A 160 -31.70 -25.39 13.18
N ARG A 161 -30.48 -24.92 12.84
CA ARG A 161 -29.40 -24.72 13.82
C ARG A 161 -29.75 -23.52 14.72
N GLN A 162 -29.60 -23.72 16.02
CA GLN A 162 -29.77 -22.71 17.07
C GLN A 162 -28.76 -21.56 16.94
N PRO A 163 -29.02 -20.39 17.56
CA PRO A 163 -28.03 -19.32 17.68
C PRO A 163 -26.83 -19.86 18.46
N GLN A 164 -25.66 -19.80 17.85
CA GLN A 164 -24.43 -20.21 18.52
C GLN A 164 -24.04 -19.09 19.49
N GLU A 165 -24.43 -19.25 20.76
CA GLU A 165 -23.81 -18.53 21.85
C GLU A 165 -22.29 -18.70 21.75
N PHE A 166 -21.58 -17.58 21.60
CA PHE A 166 -20.14 -17.56 21.73
C PHE A 166 -19.77 -17.94 23.17
N SER A 167 -19.57 -19.25 23.36
CA SER A 167 -19.13 -19.83 24.62
C SER A 167 -17.79 -19.19 25.01
N ARG A 168 -17.79 -18.55 26.18
CA ARG A 168 -16.64 -17.98 26.91
C ARG A 168 -15.43 -18.91 27.04
N LYS A 169 -15.53 -20.17 26.60
CA LYS A 169 -14.49 -21.20 26.60
C LYS A 169 -13.39 -20.97 25.56
N ARG A 170 -13.63 -20.27 24.44
CA ARG A 170 -12.56 -19.98 23.45
C ARG A 170 -11.67 -18.78 23.82
N LEU A 171 -12.15 -17.93 24.73
CA LEU A 171 -11.37 -16.83 25.32
C LEU A 171 -10.34 -17.37 26.34
N LEU A 172 -10.64 -18.47 27.03
CA LEU A 172 -9.71 -19.09 27.98
C LEU A 172 -8.59 -19.90 27.29
N PHE A 173 -8.85 -20.49 26.12
CA PHE A 173 -7.83 -21.23 25.36
C PHE A 173 -6.78 -20.34 24.70
N THR A 174 -7.11 -19.08 24.38
CA THR A 174 -6.15 -18.14 23.79
C THR A 174 -5.24 -17.49 24.84
N ILE A 175 -5.71 -17.31 26.08
CA ILE A 175 -4.89 -16.78 27.19
C ILE A 175 -3.84 -17.79 27.67
N ALA A 176 -4.14 -19.10 27.61
CA ALA A 176 -3.19 -20.14 28.03
C ALA A 176 -2.01 -20.33 27.06
N ILE A 177 -2.23 -20.15 25.75
CA ILE A 177 -1.18 -20.34 24.72
C ILE A 177 -0.22 -19.15 24.70
N THR A 178 -0.69 -17.93 24.95
CA THR A 178 0.17 -16.74 25.06
C THR A 178 0.93 -16.69 26.39
N GLY A 179 0.41 -17.28 27.47
CA GLY A 179 1.09 -17.33 28.77
C GLY A 179 2.29 -18.29 28.81
N ILE A 180 2.21 -19.44 28.14
CA ILE A 180 3.29 -20.45 28.13
C ILE A 180 4.49 -19.99 27.27
N ALA A 181 4.24 -19.24 26.19
CA ALA A 181 5.30 -18.72 25.33
C ALA A 181 6.18 -17.64 26.01
N VAL A 182 5.60 -16.84 26.90
CA VAL A 182 6.34 -15.77 27.61
C VAL A 182 7.21 -16.34 28.75
N LEU A 183 6.78 -17.41 29.42
CA LEU A 183 7.54 -18.04 30.51
C LEU A 183 8.72 -18.88 30.00
N LEU A 184 8.60 -19.57 28.86
CA LEU A 184 9.70 -20.33 28.26
C LEU A 184 10.77 -19.42 27.63
N GLY A 185 10.38 -18.26 27.08
CA GLY A 185 11.34 -17.27 26.57
C GLY A 185 12.20 -16.62 27.67
N SER A 186 11.65 -16.48 28.87
CA SER A 186 12.32 -15.82 30.00
C SER A 186 13.34 -16.71 30.72
N LEU A 187 13.18 -18.03 30.69
CA LEU A 187 14.11 -18.98 31.33
C LEU A 187 15.32 -19.33 30.46
N LEU A 188 15.22 -19.20 29.13
CA LEU A 188 16.32 -19.48 28.21
C LEU A 188 17.28 -18.28 28.03
N PHE A 189 16.85 -17.07 28.38
CA PHE A 189 17.67 -15.84 28.28
C PHE A 189 18.49 -15.51 29.53
N GLN A 190 18.24 -16.16 30.68
CA GLN A 190 18.99 -15.94 31.92
C GLN A 190 20.20 -16.88 32.10
N ARG A 191 20.54 -17.70 31.08
CA ARG A 191 21.65 -18.67 31.19
C ARG A 191 22.78 -18.46 30.19
N LYS A 192 22.91 -17.23 29.68
CA LYS A 192 24.02 -16.82 28.81
C LYS A 192 24.58 -15.46 29.23
N VAL A 193 25.12 -15.42 30.45
CA VAL A 193 26.23 -14.55 30.88
C VAL A 193 27.16 -15.43 31.71
#